data_AF-A0AAW9KAJ5-F1
#
_entry.id   AF-A0AAW9KAJ5-F1
#
_cell.length_a   1.000
_cell.length_b   1.000
_cell.length_c   1.000
_cell.angle_alpha   90.00
_cell.angle_beta   90.00
_cell.angle_gamma   90.00
#
_symmetry.space_group_name_H-M   'P 1'
#
loop_
_entity.id
_entity.type
_entity.pdbx_description
1 polymer ?
#
loop_
_entity_poly.entity_id
_entity_poly.type
_entity_poly.pdbx_seq_one_letter_code
_entity_poly.pdbx_strand_id
1 'polypeptide(L)'
;EKTCEYRATVPGVMHACGHDGHTAGLLGAARMLMNNRDKWRGEIRLLFQPAEEISPGGAQAMIREHALEGVQAVYGIHLWTPIQAGTIATRPGPIMASVDDFFLTIYGKGGHGGMPHVCTDAVVIGSSLVQQFQT
;
A
#
# COMPACT_ATOMS: atom_id res chain seq x y z
N GLU A 1 15.59 -1.44 11.33
CA GLU A 1 15.87 -0.46 10.26
C GLU A 1 17.11 -0.88 9.49
N LYS A 2 17.19 -0.58 8.19
CA LYS A 2 18.40 -0.84 7.40
C LYS A 2 19.52 0.11 7.86
N THR A 3 20.72 -0.42 8.09
CA THR A 3 21.91 0.41 8.33
C THR A 3 22.57 0.73 6.98
N CYS A 4 22.26 1.90 6.42
CA CYS A 4 22.84 2.38 5.17
C CYS A 4 23.09 3.90 5.20
N GLU A 5 23.95 4.39 4.30
CA GLU A 5 24.33 5.81 4.21
C GLU A 5 23.14 6.72 3.84
N TYR A 6 22.17 6.19 3.10
CA TYR A 6 20.97 6.89 2.62
C TYR A 6 19.72 6.57 3.45
N ARG A 7 19.88 6.11 4.69
CA ARG A 7 18.73 5.80 5.56
C ARG A 7 17.87 7.05 5.80
N ALA A 8 16.60 6.82 6.13
CA ALA A 8 15.70 7.90 6.50
C ALA A 8 16.27 8.73 7.68
N THR A 9 16.13 10.05 7.58
CA THR A 9 16.55 11.00 8.63
C THR A 9 15.43 11.34 9.60
N VAL A 10 14.18 10.97 9.28
CA VAL A 10 13.00 11.17 10.12
C VAL A 10 12.77 9.91 10.97
N PRO A 11 12.85 10.00 12.30
CA PRO A 11 12.63 8.85 13.17
C PRO A 11 11.25 8.22 12.98
N GLY A 12 11.19 6.90 12.88
CA GLY A 12 9.94 6.13 12.74
C GLY A 12 9.31 6.16 11.35
N VAL A 13 9.94 6.80 10.36
CA VAL A 13 9.44 6.87 8.98
C VAL A 13 10.43 6.20 8.02
N MET A 14 9.93 5.36 7.12
CA MET A 14 10.74 4.65 6.13
C MET A 14 9.92 4.38 4.86
N HIS A 15 10.54 4.55 3.69
CA HIS A 15 10.01 3.98 2.44
C HIS A 15 10.23 2.46 2.41
N ALA A 16 9.43 1.73 3.19
CA ALA A 16 9.56 0.29 3.35
C ALA A 16 8.99 -0.51 2.16
N CYS A 17 8.11 0.09 1.36
CA CYS A 17 7.48 -0.52 0.17
C CYS A 17 8.14 -0.10 -1.17
N GLY A 18 9.21 0.71 -1.12
CA GLY A 18 9.97 1.11 -2.32
C GLY A 18 9.34 2.24 -3.15
N HIS A 19 8.38 3.00 -2.58
CA HIS A 19 7.72 4.13 -3.27
C HIS A 19 8.69 5.26 -3.66
N ASP A 20 9.81 5.40 -2.94
CA ASP A 20 10.95 6.22 -3.34
C ASP A 20 11.56 5.76 -4.67
N GLY A 21 11.78 4.45 -4.81
CA GLY A 21 12.24 3.82 -6.05
C GLY A 21 11.24 3.96 -7.20
N HIS A 22 9.93 3.83 -6.93
CA HIS A 22 8.88 4.02 -7.95
C HIS A 22 8.86 5.47 -8.44
N THR A 23 8.92 6.44 -7.52
CA THR A 23 8.96 7.87 -7.83
C THR A 23 10.19 8.23 -8.65
N ALA A 24 11.38 7.79 -8.21
CA ALA A 24 12.63 8.03 -8.94
C ALA A 24 12.61 7.39 -10.33
N GLY A 25 12.09 6.16 -10.45
CA GLY A 25 11.92 5.46 -11.72
C GLY A 25 11.00 6.20 -12.68
N LEU A 26 9.85 6.70 -12.21
CA LEU A 26 8.91 7.44 -13.03
C LEU A 26 9.48 8.79 -13.50
N LEU A 27 10.25 9.49 -12.65
CA LEU A 27 10.99 10.69 -13.05
C LEU A 27 12.06 10.37 -14.12
N GLY A 28 12.74 9.22 -14.01
CA GLY A 28 13.65 8.74 -15.04
C GLY A 28 12.95 8.47 -16.37
N ALA A 29 11.79 7.82 -16.33
CA ALA A 29 10.95 7.61 -17.51
C ALA A 29 10.49 8.93 -18.13
N ALA A 30 10.08 9.90 -17.31
CA ALA A 30 9.71 11.24 -17.76
C ALA A 30 10.83 11.91 -18.58
N ARG A 31 12.07 11.87 -18.04
CA ARG A 31 13.24 12.40 -18.72
C ARG A 31 13.50 11.69 -20.05
N MET A 32 13.40 10.37 -20.08
CA MET A 32 13.58 9.58 -21.31
C MET A 32 12.51 9.90 -22.36
N LEU A 33 11.25 10.01 -21.95
CA LEU A 33 10.13 10.34 -22.84
C LEU A 33 10.29 11.74 -23.46
N MET A 34 10.71 12.72 -22.67
CA MET A 34 10.95 14.08 -23.14
C MET A 34 12.16 14.17 -24.07
N ASN A 35 13.24 13.45 -23.77
CA ASN A 35 14.43 13.38 -24.65
C ASN A 35 14.16 12.69 -25.99
N ASN A 36 13.05 11.96 -26.10
CA ASN A 36 12.63 11.23 -27.31
C ASN A 36 11.26 11.71 -27.78
N ARG A 37 10.95 12.99 -27.58
CA ARG A 37 9.60 13.54 -27.82
C ARG A 37 9.13 13.34 -29.26
N ASP A 38 10.04 13.38 -30.22
CA ASP A 38 9.80 13.15 -31.65
C ASP A 38 9.38 11.71 -32.00
N LYS A 39 9.63 10.74 -31.10
CA LYS A 39 9.37 9.31 -31.33
C LYS A 39 7.98 8.84 -30.92
N TRP A 40 7.15 9.72 -30.38
CA TRP A 40 5.79 9.36 -29.94
C TRP A 40 4.78 10.47 -30.17
N ARG A 41 3.50 10.08 -30.19
CA ARG A 41 2.35 10.95 -30.44
C ARG A 41 1.30 10.73 -29.35
N GLY A 42 0.44 11.72 -29.17
CA GLY A 42 -0.60 11.72 -28.14
C GLY A 42 -0.12 12.38 -26.85
N GLU A 43 -0.74 11.97 -25.75
CA GLU A 43 -0.47 12.46 -24.40
C GLU A 43 -0.01 11.30 -23.52
N ILE A 44 1.03 11.53 -22.72
CA ILE A 44 1.44 10.62 -21.64
C ILE A 44 1.31 11.40 -20.34
N ARG A 45 0.44 10.93 -19.45
CA ARG A 45 0.22 11.52 -18.12
C ARG A 45 0.97 10.73 -17.07
N LEU A 46 1.79 11.43 -16.27
CA LEU A 46 2.57 10.83 -15.19
C LEU A 46 1.83 11.03 -13.87
N LEU A 47 1.45 9.93 -13.21
CA LEU A 47 0.65 9.96 -11.98
C LEU A 47 1.57 9.68 -10.78
N PHE A 48 1.83 10.71 -9.97
CA PHE A 48 2.53 10.57 -8.70
C PHE A 48 1.49 10.48 -7.57
N GLN A 49 0.97 9.27 -7.35
CA GLN A 49 -0.11 9.04 -6.40
C GLN A 49 0.38 9.09 -4.95
N PRO A 50 -0.25 9.90 -4.08
CA PRO A 50 0.05 9.90 -2.64
C PRO A 50 -0.73 8.81 -1.89
N ALA A 51 -0.41 8.61 -0.61
CA ALA A 51 -1.24 7.90 0.36
C ALA A 51 -1.72 6.49 -0.05
N GLU A 52 -0.90 5.73 -0.80
CA GLU A 52 -1.28 4.37 -1.23
C GLU A 52 -1.46 3.40 -0.05
N GLU A 53 -0.61 3.50 0.97
CA GLU A 53 -0.52 2.57 2.10
C GLU A 53 -1.73 2.59 3.07
N ILE A 54 -2.59 3.62 3.00
CA ILE A 54 -3.66 3.84 3.99
C ILE A 54 -5.00 3.88 3.28
N SER A 55 -5.91 2.94 3.62
CA SER A 55 -7.30 2.95 3.18
C SER A 55 -7.98 4.30 3.48
N PRO A 56 -8.68 4.95 2.52
CA PRO A 56 -9.12 4.44 1.20
C PRO A 56 -8.13 4.65 0.03
N GLY A 57 -6.90 5.07 0.30
CA GLY A 57 -5.85 5.29 -0.69
C GLY A 57 -5.95 6.64 -1.42
N GLY A 58 -4.85 7.07 -2.05
CA GLY A 58 -4.85 8.30 -2.87
C GLY A 58 -5.46 8.16 -4.26
N ALA A 59 -5.53 6.94 -4.81
CA ALA A 59 -6.06 6.68 -6.15
C ALA A 59 -7.49 7.22 -6.33
N GLN A 60 -8.35 6.98 -5.34
CA GLN A 60 -9.76 7.40 -5.42
C GLN A 60 -9.91 8.92 -5.52
N ALA A 61 -9.11 9.68 -4.78
CA ALA A 61 -9.14 11.14 -4.84
C ALA A 61 -8.71 11.66 -6.21
N MET A 62 -7.60 11.14 -6.74
CA MET A 62 -7.11 11.49 -8.08
C MET A 62 -8.13 11.19 -9.17
N ILE A 63 -8.80 10.03 -9.10
CA ILE A 63 -9.84 9.67 -10.07
C ILE A 63 -11.02 10.64 -10.00
N ARG A 64 -11.49 10.99 -8.79
CA ARG A 64 -12.56 11.98 -8.60
C ARG A 64 -12.17 13.36 -9.13
N GLU A 65 -10.89 13.70 -9.08
CA GLU A 65 -10.32 14.94 -9.62
C GLU A 65 -9.90 14.81 -11.10
N HIS A 66 -10.48 13.86 -11.83
CA HIS A 66 -10.33 13.71 -13.28
C HIS A 66 -8.91 13.36 -13.75
N ALA A 67 -8.04 12.84 -12.88
CA ALA A 67 -6.68 12.44 -13.27
C ALA A 67 -6.63 11.37 -14.38
N LEU A 68 -7.71 10.60 -14.55
CA LEU A 68 -7.83 9.59 -15.62
C LEU A 68 -8.74 10.00 -16.77
N GLU A 69 -9.25 11.25 -16.79
CA GLU A 69 -10.12 11.70 -17.87
C GLU A 69 -9.37 11.68 -19.21
N GLY A 70 -9.98 11.02 -20.21
CA GLY A 70 -9.40 10.82 -21.55
C GLY A 70 -8.28 9.77 -21.64
N VAL A 71 -7.91 9.12 -20.53
CA VAL A 71 -6.82 8.11 -20.52
C VAL A 71 -7.31 6.79 -21.11
N GLN A 72 -6.58 6.27 -22.11
CA GLN A 72 -6.94 5.01 -22.80
C GLN A 72 -6.34 3.76 -22.14
N ALA A 73 -5.22 3.91 -21.43
CA ALA A 73 -4.54 2.83 -20.74
C ALA A 73 -3.73 3.39 -19.56
N VAL A 74 -3.66 2.63 -18.46
CA VAL A 74 -2.86 2.94 -17.28
C VAL A 74 -1.87 1.81 -17.05
N TYR A 75 -0.62 2.17 -16.77
CA TYR A 75 0.45 1.23 -16.43
C TYR A 75 0.97 1.56 -15.03
N GLY A 76 1.20 0.52 -14.23
CA GLY A 76 1.82 0.61 -12.91
C GLY A 76 2.92 -0.41 -12.78
N ILE A 77 3.95 -0.09 -12.00
CA ILE A 77 5.07 -0.99 -11.70
C ILE A 77 5.27 -0.95 -10.19
N HIS A 78 5.42 -2.13 -9.59
CA HIS A 78 5.81 -2.26 -8.21
C HIS A 78 7.16 -3.00 -8.13
N LEU A 79 8.11 -2.44 -7.40
CA LEU A 79 9.34 -3.15 -7.04
C LEU A 79 9.00 -4.28 -6.07
N TRP A 80 9.37 -5.51 -6.42
CA TRP A 80 9.03 -6.69 -5.64
C TRP A 80 10.29 -7.41 -5.18
N THR A 81 10.64 -7.31 -3.89
CA THR A 81 11.93 -7.80 -3.36
C THR A 81 12.20 -9.28 -3.65
N PRO A 82 11.21 -10.19 -3.64
CA PRO A 82 11.43 -11.59 -4.00
C PRO A 82 11.77 -11.85 -5.48
N ILE A 83 11.56 -10.90 -6.39
CA ILE A 83 11.83 -11.06 -7.82
C ILE A 83 13.24 -10.55 -8.13
N GLN A 84 14.03 -11.35 -8.86
CA GLN A 84 15.39 -10.98 -9.24
C GLN A 84 15.40 -9.69 -10.09
N ALA A 85 16.31 -8.77 -9.75
CA ALA A 85 16.52 -7.54 -10.51
C ALA A 85 16.75 -7.82 -12.01
N GLY A 86 16.16 -6.97 -12.86
CA GLY A 86 16.15 -7.15 -14.32
C GLY A 86 15.01 -8.04 -14.84
N THR A 87 14.20 -8.63 -13.95
CA THR A 87 13.01 -9.41 -14.32
C THR A 87 11.75 -8.57 -14.20
N ILE A 88 10.89 -8.63 -15.22
CA ILE A 88 9.52 -8.09 -15.16
C ILE A 88 8.55 -9.27 -15.15
N ALA A 89 7.72 -9.36 -14.11
CA ALA A 89 6.67 -10.36 -14.01
C ALA A 89 5.30 -9.71 -14.20
N THR A 90 4.42 -10.35 -14.99
CA THR A 90 3.06 -9.90 -15.23
C THR A 90 2.14 -11.08 -15.57
N ARG A 91 0.84 -10.89 -15.46
CA ARG A 91 -0.18 -11.83 -15.95
C ARG A 91 -1.45 -11.09 -16.39
N PRO A 92 -2.21 -11.64 -17.35
CA PRO A 92 -3.56 -11.16 -17.61
C PRO A 92 -4.51 -11.54 -16.45
N GLY A 93 -5.55 -10.73 -16.26
CA GLY A 93 -6.55 -10.93 -15.20
C GLY A 93 -6.11 -10.37 -13.84
N PRO A 94 -6.77 -10.77 -12.75
CA PRO A 94 -6.44 -10.31 -11.39
C PRO A 94 -4.97 -10.58 -11.09
N ILE A 95 -4.22 -9.72 -10.39
CA ILE A 95 -2.81 -9.99 -10.00
C ILE A 95 -2.57 -9.86 -8.50
N MET A 96 -3.41 -9.09 -7.81
CA MET A 96 -3.41 -8.85 -6.37
C MET A 96 -4.78 -9.22 -5.79
N ALA A 97 -4.85 -9.51 -4.49
CA ALA A 97 -6.10 -9.72 -3.78
C ALA A 97 -6.80 -8.37 -3.48
N SER A 98 -8.12 -8.40 -3.26
CA SER A 98 -8.81 -7.29 -2.60
C SER A 98 -8.48 -7.25 -1.11
N VAL A 99 -8.67 -6.10 -0.49
CA VAL A 99 -8.50 -5.89 0.95
C VAL A 99 -9.75 -5.18 1.47
N ASP A 100 -10.29 -5.69 2.57
CA ASP A 100 -11.43 -5.12 3.28
C ASP A 100 -11.06 -4.99 4.76
N ASP A 101 -11.32 -3.82 5.34
CA ASP A 101 -11.08 -3.54 6.74
C ASP A 101 -12.38 -3.70 7.54
N PHE A 102 -12.32 -4.37 8.69
CA PHE A 102 -13.43 -4.45 9.63
C PHE A 102 -12.95 -4.21 11.07
N PHE A 103 -13.83 -3.63 11.89
CA PHE A 103 -13.56 -3.33 13.29
C PHE A 103 -14.56 -4.04 14.18
N LEU A 104 -14.06 -4.72 15.21
CA LEU A 104 -14.87 -5.39 16.22
C LEU A 104 -14.54 -4.80 17.59
N THR A 105 -15.54 -4.31 18.30
CA THR A 105 -15.41 -3.88 19.70
C THR A 105 -16.02 -4.92 20.62
N ILE A 106 -15.22 -5.46 21.54
CA ILE A 106 -15.64 -6.48 22.51
C ILE A 106 -15.86 -5.80 23.86
N TYR A 107 -17.10 -5.83 24.35
CA TYR A 107 -17.46 -5.30 25.66
C TYR A 107 -17.52 -6.44 26.68
N GLY A 108 -16.61 -6.39 27.64
CA GLY A 108 -16.62 -7.26 28.82
C GLY A 108 -17.19 -6.55 30.05
N LYS A 109 -16.90 -7.12 31.22
CA LYS A 109 -17.22 -6.56 32.54
C LYS A 109 -15.96 -6.63 33.41
N GLY A 110 -15.43 -5.47 33.78
CA GLY A 110 -14.26 -5.37 34.66
C GLY A 110 -14.54 -5.77 36.11
N GLY A 111 -13.46 -5.95 36.88
CA GLY A 111 -13.50 -6.24 38.31
C GLY A 111 -12.13 -6.59 38.87
N HIS A 112 -12.07 -7.06 40.12
CA HIS A 112 -10.81 -7.41 40.78
C HIS A 112 -10.19 -8.66 40.14
N GLY A 113 -8.89 -8.61 39.78
CA GLY A 113 -8.22 -9.73 39.09
C GLY A 113 -8.21 -11.06 39.85
N GLY A 114 -8.29 -11.02 41.19
CA GLY A 114 -8.46 -12.20 42.04
C GLY A 114 -9.88 -12.79 42.11
N MET A 115 -10.87 -12.16 41.47
CA MET A 115 -12.27 -12.61 41.44
C MET A 115 -12.79 -12.73 40.01
N PRO A 116 -12.18 -13.56 39.15
CA PRO A 116 -12.56 -13.62 37.73
C PRO A 116 -14.01 -14.08 37.50
N HIS A 117 -14.59 -14.84 38.44
CA HIS A 117 -15.97 -15.34 38.37
C HIS A 117 -17.06 -14.26 38.46
N VAL A 118 -16.73 -13.02 38.86
CA VAL A 118 -17.68 -11.87 38.82
C VAL A 118 -17.44 -10.93 37.63
N CYS A 119 -16.42 -11.22 36.82
CA CYS A 119 -15.97 -10.45 35.67
C CYS A 119 -16.37 -11.13 34.35
N THR A 120 -16.19 -10.42 33.24
CA THR A 120 -16.24 -10.97 31.88
C THR A 120 -15.05 -10.39 31.13
N ASP A 121 -14.01 -11.20 30.95
CA ASP A 121 -12.73 -10.74 30.44
C ASP A 121 -12.74 -10.59 28.91
N ALA A 122 -12.75 -9.35 28.44
CA ALA A 122 -12.74 -9.03 27.00
C ALA A 122 -11.44 -9.48 26.30
N VAL A 123 -10.32 -9.56 27.02
CA VAL A 123 -9.04 -10.03 26.45
C VAL A 123 -9.10 -11.52 26.14
N VAL A 124 -9.68 -12.31 27.05
CA VAL A 124 -9.87 -13.76 26.83
C VAL A 124 -10.83 -14.01 25.67
N ILE A 125 -11.95 -13.27 25.60
CA ILE A 125 -12.90 -13.38 24.48
C ILE A 125 -12.21 -13.02 23.15
N GLY A 126 -11.51 -11.90 23.09
CA GLY A 126 -10.77 -11.46 21.90
C GLY A 126 -9.73 -12.48 21.47
N SER A 127 -8.98 -13.05 22.42
CA SER A 127 -7.98 -14.09 22.15
C SER A 127 -8.60 -15.37 21.59
N SER A 128 -9.81 -15.73 22.03
CA SER A 128 -10.55 -16.87 21.47
C SER A 128 -11.05 -16.59 20.06
N LEU A 129 -11.58 -15.39 19.81
CA LEU A 129 -12.05 -14.98 18.48
C LEU A 129 -10.92 -14.96 17.44
N VAL A 130 -9.74 -14.44 17.79
CA VAL A 130 -8.57 -14.44 16.89
C VAL A 130 -8.22 -15.85 16.42
N GLN A 131 -8.30 -16.85 17.32
CA GLN A 131 -8.06 -18.25 16.96
C GLN A 131 -9.17 -18.79 16.05
N GLN A 132 -10.43 -18.47 16.33
CA GLN A 132 -11.57 -18.95 15.54
C GLN A 132 -11.65 -18.32 14.15
N PHE A 133 -11.21 -17.08 13.97
CA PHE A 133 -11.22 -16.41 12.65
C PHE A 133 -10.29 -17.05 11.61
N GLN A 134 -9.39 -17.95 12.01
CA GLN A 134 -8.50 -18.65 11.08
C GLN A 134 -9.16 -19.87 10.40
N THR A 135 -10.36 -20.30 10.81
CA THR A 135 -11.05 -21.52 10.35
C THR A 135 -12.51 -21.28 10.06
#